data_AF-A0ABC9VKQ3-F1
#
_entry.id   AF-A0ABC9VKQ3-F1
#
_cell.length_a   1.000
_cell.length_b   1.000
_cell.length_c   1.000
_cell.angle_alpha   90.00
_cell.angle_beta   90.00
_cell.angle_gamma   90.00
#
_symmetry.space_group_name_H-M   'P 1'
#
loop_
_entity.id
_entity.type
_entity.pdbx_description
1 polymer ?
#
loop_
_entity_poly.entity_id
_entity_poly.type
_entity_poly.pdbx_seq_one_letter_code
_entity_poly.pdbx_strand_id
1 'polypeptide(L)'
;MVNESNPFKDYTNHLAETLQEKNKAYGDSFTKSIGKYGLSVIGVRLSDKYNRIEHLITHHELKENDESLEDTLLDMAGYSILGLKWLKEHENE
;
A
#
# COMPACT_ATOMS: atom_id res chain seq x y z
N MET A 1 -29.38 -18.93 6.00
CA MET A 1 -28.05 -18.36 6.31
C MET A 1 -27.96 -17.07 5.53
N VAL A 2 -27.92 -15.92 6.21
CA VAL A 2 -27.72 -14.65 5.52
C VAL A 2 -26.28 -14.67 5.01
N ASN A 3 -26.12 -14.74 3.70
CA ASN A 3 -24.83 -14.46 3.08
C ASN A 3 -24.65 -12.95 3.17
N GLU A 4 -24.18 -12.47 4.34
CA GLU A 4 -23.76 -11.09 4.47
C GLU A 4 -22.57 -10.92 3.52
N SER A 5 -22.85 -10.32 2.36
CA SER A 5 -21.82 -9.92 1.43
C SER A 5 -20.84 -9.01 2.18
N ASN A 6 -19.60 -9.46 2.37
CA ASN A 6 -18.57 -8.64 3.00
C ASN A 6 -18.18 -7.52 2.00
N PRO A 7 -18.57 -6.26 2.23
CA PRO A 7 -18.35 -5.17 1.27
C PRO A 7 -16.86 -4.82 1.14
N PHE A 8 -16.01 -5.24 2.07
CA PHE A 8 -14.57 -4.98 2.03
C PHE A 8 -13.84 -5.88 1.03
N LYS A 9 -14.47 -7.00 0.61
CA LYS A 9 -13.84 -7.95 -0.31
C LYS A 9 -13.42 -7.29 -1.61
N ASP A 10 -14.25 -6.42 -2.18
CA ASP A 10 -13.96 -5.78 -3.46
C ASP A 10 -12.70 -4.92 -3.36
N TYR A 11 -12.59 -4.10 -2.32
CA TYR A 11 -11.38 -3.30 -2.04
C TYR A 11 -10.14 -4.17 -1.81
N THR A 12 -10.26 -5.24 -1.02
CA THR A 12 -9.11 -6.09 -0.69
C THR A 12 -8.68 -6.99 -1.84
N ASN A 13 -9.62 -7.45 -2.67
CA ASN A 13 -9.32 -8.23 -3.86
C ASN A 13 -8.64 -7.34 -4.90
N HIS A 14 -9.17 -6.14 -5.14
CA HIS A 14 -8.54 -5.17 -6.03
C HIS A 14 -7.13 -4.78 -5.55
N LEU A 15 -6.94 -4.61 -4.24
CA LEU A 15 -5.61 -4.38 -3.67
C LEU A 15 -4.66 -5.57 -3.93
N ALA A 16 -5.14 -6.79 -3.74
CA ALA A 16 -4.34 -8.00 -3.96
C ALA A 16 -3.90 -8.13 -5.42
N GLU A 17 -4.81 -7.90 -6.37
CA GLU A 17 -4.51 -7.87 -7.81
C GLU A 17 -3.48 -6.79 -8.14
N THR A 18 -3.69 -5.57 -7.64
CA THR A 18 -2.75 -4.44 -7.82
C THR A 18 -1.35 -4.76 -7.30
N LEU A 19 -1.25 -5.34 -6.11
CA LEU A 19 0.04 -5.73 -5.52
C LEU A 19 0.73 -6.82 -6.36
N GLN A 20 -0.04 -7.78 -6.88
CA GLN A 20 0.49 -8.84 -7.75
C GLN A 20 1.02 -8.26 -9.07
N GLU A 21 0.27 -7.36 -9.71
CA GLU A 21 0.68 -6.69 -10.94
C GLU A 21 1.93 -5.84 -10.74
N LYS A 22 1.96 -5.00 -9.69
CA LYS A 22 3.13 -4.19 -9.33
C LYS A 22 4.34 -5.07 -9.03
N ASN A 23 4.18 -6.19 -8.32
CA ASN A 23 5.28 -7.10 -8.03
C ASN A 23 5.86 -7.72 -9.31
N LYS A 24 5.01 -8.07 -10.27
CA LYS A 24 5.43 -8.57 -11.60
C LYS A 24 6.15 -7.50 -12.42
N ALA A 25 5.70 -6.25 -12.36
CA ALA A 25 6.27 -5.14 -13.13
C ALA A 25 7.61 -4.63 -12.57
N TYR A 26 7.71 -4.48 -11.25
CA TYR A 26 8.85 -3.83 -10.59
C TYR A 26 9.80 -4.82 -9.90
N GLY A 27 9.49 -6.12 -9.91
CA GLY A 27 10.36 -7.20 -9.43
C GLY A 27 10.78 -7.03 -7.98
N ASP A 28 9.86 -7.28 -7.04
CA ASP A 28 10.08 -7.32 -5.59
C ASP A 28 10.92 -6.16 -5.01
N SER A 29 10.78 -4.97 -5.62
CA SER A 29 11.57 -3.78 -5.33
C SER A 29 11.44 -3.34 -3.86
N PHE A 30 10.28 -3.58 -3.26
CA PHE A 30 10.03 -3.27 -1.85
C PHE A 30 10.88 -4.13 -0.92
N THR A 31 10.85 -5.45 -1.07
CA THR A 31 11.68 -6.40 -0.30
C THR A 31 13.16 -6.11 -0.48
N LYS A 32 13.60 -5.82 -1.71
CA LYS A 32 14.99 -5.40 -2.00
C LYS A 32 15.36 -4.12 -1.25
N SER A 33 14.44 -3.17 -1.14
CA SER A 33 14.65 -1.92 -0.41
C SER A 33 14.80 -2.17 1.09
N ILE A 34 13.97 -3.04 1.68
CA ILE A 34 14.11 -3.43 3.09
C ILE A 34 15.44 -4.15 3.31
N GLY A 35 15.82 -5.10 2.44
CA GLY A 35 17.11 -5.80 2.56
C GLY A 35 18.31 -4.86 2.49
N LYS A 36 18.21 -3.75 1.72
CA LYS A 36 19.30 -2.78 1.56
C LYS A 36 19.34 -1.69 2.65
N TYR A 37 18.19 -1.18 3.08
CA TYR A 37 18.08 0.01 3.94
C TYR A 37 17.40 -0.27 5.30
N GLY A 38 17.01 -1.52 5.55
CA GLY A 38 16.38 -1.98 6.78
C GLY A 38 14.90 -1.63 6.90
N LEU A 39 14.32 -1.99 8.05
CA LEU A 39 12.90 -1.82 8.37
C LEU A 39 12.41 -0.36 8.33
N SER A 40 13.33 0.62 8.41
CA SER A 40 13.00 2.05 8.33
C SER A 40 12.26 2.42 7.05
N VAL A 41 12.48 1.67 5.96
CA VAL A 41 11.79 1.85 4.67
C VAL A 41 10.27 1.78 4.83
N ILE A 42 9.76 0.91 5.71
CA ILE A 42 8.31 0.78 5.95
C ILE A 42 7.76 2.12 6.46
N GLY A 43 8.38 2.68 7.50
CA GLY A 43 7.97 3.96 8.08
C GLY A 43 8.06 5.11 7.09
N VAL A 44 9.14 5.18 6.30
CA VAL A 44 9.31 6.21 5.26
C VAL A 44 8.19 6.14 4.23
N ARG A 45 7.89 4.96 3.68
CA ARG A 45 6.85 4.81 2.64
C ARG A 45 5.45 5.13 3.16
N LEU A 46 5.15 4.74 4.39
CA LEU A 46 3.87 5.08 5.02
C LEU A 46 3.77 6.59 5.32
N SER A 47 4.86 7.21 5.77
CA SER A 47 4.91 8.66 6.01
C SER A 47 4.72 9.46 4.72
N ASP A 48 5.35 9.05 3.62
CA ASP A 48 5.14 9.68 2.30
C ASP A 48 3.66 9.70 1.92
N LYS A 49 2.96 8.59 2.14
CA LYS A 49 1.52 8.46 1.83
C LYS A 49 0.65 9.25 2.79
N TYR A 50 0.97 9.25 4.08
CA TYR A 50 0.28 10.05 5.08
C TYR A 50 0.36 11.54 4.74
N ASN A 51 1.57 12.04 4.44
CA ASN A 51 1.79 13.44 4.08
C ASN A 51 1.01 13.83 2.82
N ARG A 52 0.90 12.93 1.83
CA ARG A 52 0.07 13.14 0.64
C ARG A 52 -1.42 13.21 0.98
N ILE A 53 -1.92 12.34 1.85
CA ILE A 53 -3.32 12.38 2.34
C ILE A 53 -3.61 13.73 3.00
N GLU A 54 -2.75 14.17 3.93
CA GLU A 54 -2.92 15.46 4.60
C GLU A 54 -2.94 16.63 3.61
N HIS A 55 -2.03 16.61 2.64
CA HIS A 55 -1.97 17.63 1.59
C HIS A 55 -3.27 17.68 0.77
N LEU A 56 -3.74 16.53 0.27
CA LEU A 56 -4.94 16.43 -0.57
C LEU A 56 -6.20 16.89 0.18
N ILE A 57 -6.36 16.50 1.45
CA ILE A 57 -7.49 16.91 2.30
C ILE A 57 -7.46 18.42 2.56
N THR A 58 -6.29 18.96 2.91
CA THR A 58 -6.18 20.37 3.32
C THR A 58 -6.39 21.33 2.15
N HIS A 59 -5.87 21.00 0.97
CA HIS A 59 -5.85 21.93 -0.16
C HIS A 59 -7.03 21.75 -1.13
N HIS A 60 -7.93 20.78 -0.88
CA HIS A 60 -9.04 20.43 -1.77
C HIS A 60 -8.59 20.19 -3.23
N GLU A 61 -7.32 19.83 -3.41
CA GLU A 61 -6.71 19.56 -4.72
C GLU A 61 -7.00 18.12 -5.13
N LEU A 62 -8.28 17.80 -5.31
CA LEU A 62 -8.73 16.61 -6.03
C LEU A 62 -8.53 16.83 -7.54
N LYS A 63 -7.34 17.24 -7.97
CA LYS A 63 -7.04 17.52 -9.38
C LYS A 63 -7.06 16.21 -10.18
N GLU A 64 -7.74 16.22 -11.32
CA GLU A 64 -7.95 15.09 -12.24
C GLU A 64 -6.66 14.47 -12.86
N ASN A 65 -5.48 15.04 -12.59
CA ASN A 65 -4.21 14.63 -13.22
C ASN A 65 -3.13 14.16 -12.25
N ASP A 66 -3.44 14.12 -10.94
CA ASP A 66 -2.54 13.64 -9.89
C ASP A 66 -3.07 12.35 -9.27
N GLU A 67 -2.19 11.56 -8.63
CA GLU A 67 -2.57 10.38 -7.83
C GLU A 67 -3.69 10.79 -6.84
N SER A 68 -4.86 10.15 -6.96
CA SER A 68 -6.07 10.55 -6.24
C SER A 68 -5.98 10.22 -4.75
N LEU A 69 -6.91 10.76 -3.94
CA LEU A 69 -7.01 10.39 -2.52
C LEU A 69 -7.31 8.88 -2.36
N GLU A 70 -8.13 8.32 -3.25
CA GLU A 70 -8.45 6.88 -3.26
C GLU A 70 -7.20 6.06 -3.58
N ASP A 71 -6.45 6.42 -4.62
CA ASP A 71 -5.18 5.75 -4.97
C ASP A 71 -4.17 5.83 -3.82
N THR A 72 -4.08 6.99 -3.16
CA THR A 72 -3.15 7.21 -2.04
C THR A 72 -3.51 6.34 -0.83
N LEU A 73 -4.81 6.18 -0.53
CA LEU A 73 -5.30 5.30 0.53
C LEU A 73 -5.04 3.82 0.19
N LEU A 74 -5.28 3.42 -1.06
CA LEU A 74 -5.02 2.07 -1.54
C LEU A 74 -3.52 1.74 -1.50
N ASP A 75 -2.66 2.69 -1.88
CA ASP A 75 -1.22 2.55 -1.77
C ASP A 75 -0.75 2.45 -0.32
N MET A 76 -1.31 3.24 0.60
CA MET A 76 -0.99 3.14 2.03
C MET A 76 -1.35 1.75 2.58
N ALA A 77 -2.52 1.22 2.21
CA ALA A 77 -2.89 -0.15 2.54
C ALA A 77 -1.92 -1.17 1.91
N GLY A 78 -1.54 -0.97 0.65
CA GLY A 78 -0.58 -1.82 -0.06
C GLY A 78 0.80 -1.88 0.60
N TYR A 79 1.38 -0.73 0.95
CA TYR A 79 2.67 -0.66 1.65
C TYR A 79 2.61 -1.28 3.05
N SER A 80 1.46 -1.17 3.73
CA SER A 80 1.24 -1.83 5.02
C SER A 80 1.24 -3.36 4.87
N ILE A 81 0.54 -3.88 3.86
CA ILE A 81 0.51 -5.32 3.55
C ILE A 81 1.87 -5.85 3.10
N LEU A 82 2.59 -5.11 2.27
CA LEU A 82 3.95 -5.48 1.85
C LEU A 82 4.91 -5.55 3.05
N GLY A 83 4.84 -4.58 3.97
CA GLY A 83 5.62 -4.59 5.21
C GLY A 83 5.27 -5.79 6.10
N LEU A 84 3.97 -6.07 6.27
CA LEU A 84 3.50 -7.24 7.03
C LEU A 84 3.97 -8.56 6.40
N LYS A 85 3.86 -8.70 5.07
CA LYS A 85 4.34 -9.87 4.33
C LYS A 85 5.83 -10.08 4.57
N TRP A 86 6.64 -9.03 4.43
CA TRP A 86 8.07 -9.10 4.67
C TRP A 86 8.38 -9.58 6.10
N LEU A 87 7.75 -8.97 7.11
CA LEU A 87 7.94 -9.35 8.52
C LEU A 87 7.57 -10.81 8.77
N LYS A 88 6.48 -11.31 8.16
CA LYS A 88 6.04 -12.70 8.28
C LYS A 88 6.97 -13.70 7.59
N GLU A 89 7.53 -13.32 6.45
CA GLU A 89 8.48 -14.17 5.70
C GLU A 89 9.86 -14.23 6.37
N HIS A 90 10.22 -13.23 7.18
CA HIS A 90 11.52 -13.11 7.85
C HIS A 90 11.42 -13.23 9.39
N GLU A 91 10.28 -13.68 9.93
CA GLU A 91 10.04 -13.80 11.39
C GLU A 91 10.93 -14.87 12.06
N ASN A 92 11.61 -15.71 11.27
CA ASN A 92 12.46 -16.81 11.73
C ASN A 92 13.91 -16.76 11.18
N GLU A 93 14.33 -15.63 10.62
CA GLU A 93 15.74 -15.36 10.28
C GLU A 93 16.49 -14.73 11.47
#